data_AF-N6YWV2-F1
#
_entry.id   AF-N6YWV2-F1
#
_cell.length_a   1.000
_cell.length_b   1.000
_cell.length_c   1.000
_cell.angle_alpha   90.00
_cell.angle_beta   90.00
_cell.angle_gamma   90.00
#
_symmetry.space_group_name_H-M   'P 1'
#
loop_
_entity.id
_entity.type
_entity.pdbx_description
1 polymer ?
#
loop_
_entity_poly.entity_id
_entity_poly.type
_entity_poly.pdbx_seq_one_letter_code
_entity_poly.pdbx_strand_id
1 'polypeptide(L)'
;MTMKATLQAAISSGQINSKQELLERAEALGLTVTRNGRDYIGLLGPDGKRFRIRFAFAGGAFPTRPECSIDTGAVPVIRSRGYWIYALTAHSRNGERKACYIGQTVNLKRRFREHLRRHRPGHASFALFEWAVREQAEVRATVLSWVDGDQSYASRFEGYWLRLAVEAGFEAPDAHNWGRLPQPENPTGQPNRWPAMEVFAASLPLLELVERGITPVELFVASRTPL
;
A
#
# COMPACT_ATOMS: atom_id res chain seq x y z
N MET A 1 19.75 19.55 -8.67
CA MET A 1 18.29 19.29 -8.73
C MET A 1 18.03 18.06 -9.59
N THR A 2 17.02 17.24 -9.28
CA THR A 2 16.70 16.04 -10.08
C THR A 2 15.73 16.38 -11.21
N MET A 3 15.80 15.66 -12.34
CA MET A 3 14.93 15.88 -13.52
C MET A 3 13.44 15.88 -13.15
N LYS A 4 13.07 15.02 -12.20
CA LYS A 4 11.72 14.96 -11.61
C LYS A 4 11.32 16.28 -10.96
N ALA A 5 12.20 16.87 -10.15
CA ALA A 5 11.93 18.11 -9.44
C ALA A 5 11.76 19.28 -10.42
N THR A 6 12.57 19.34 -11.48
CA THR A 6 12.48 20.37 -12.52
C THR A 6 11.13 20.32 -13.25
N LEU A 7 10.71 19.15 -13.71
CA LEU A 7 9.42 19.00 -14.41
C LEU A 7 8.23 19.25 -13.49
N GLN A 8 8.31 18.81 -12.22
CA GLN A 8 7.24 19.07 -11.25
C GLN A 8 7.15 20.56 -10.91
N ALA A 9 8.29 21.25 -10.80
CA ALA A 9 8.33 22.70 -10.58
C ALA A 9 7.77 23.49 -11.78
N ALA A 10 8.07 23.07 -13.01
CA ALA A 10 7.53 23.69 -14.23
C ALA A 10 6.00 23.54 -14.34
N ILE A 11 5.44 22.44 -13.84
CA ILE A 11 3.98 22.27 -13.74
C ILE A 11 3.42 23.19 -12.65
N SER A 12 4.06 23.21 -11.47
CA SER A 12 3.62 24.05 -10.35
C SER A 12 3.71 25.55 -10.63
N SER A 13 4.65 25.98 -11.47
CA SER A 13 4.80 27.38 -11.88
C SER A 13 3.92 27.77 -13.08
N GLY A 14 3.15 26.82 -13.64
CA GLY A 14 2.34 27.06 -14.84
C GLY A 14 3.17 27.25 -16.13
N GLN A 15 4.43 26.81 -16.14
CA GLN A 15 5.23 26.73 -17.37
C GLN A 15 4.88 25.51 -18.23
N ILE A 16 4.22 24.53 -17.64
CA ILE A 16 3.59 23.38 -18.31
C ILE A 16 2.14 23.35 -17.83
N ASN A 17 1.21 23.63 -18.72
CA ASN A 17 -0.22 23.75 -18.41
C ASN A 17 -1.06 22.65 -19.04
N SER A 18 -0.47 21.87 -19.94
CA SER A 18 -1.16 20.77 -20.61
C SER A 18 -0.33 19.49 -20.60
N LYS A 19 -1.03 18.37 -20.76
CA LYS A 19 -0.40 17.05 -20.88
C LYS A 19 0.47 16.97 -22.14
N GLN A 20 0.06 17.67 -23.19
CA GLN A 20 0.77 17.75 -24.45
C GLN A 20 2.13 18.46 -24.26
N GLU A 21 2.14 19.64 -23.63
CA GLU A 21 3.37 20.38 -23.31
C GLU A 21 4.33 19.55 -22.44
N LEU A 22 3.80 18.75 -21.50
CA LEU A 22 4.63 17.87 -20.68
C LEU A 22 5.30 16.76 -21.52
N LEU A 23 4.60 16.21 -22.50
CA LEU A 23 5.14 15.19 -23.41
C LEU A 23 6.22 15.78 -24.32
N GLU A 24 5.96 16.94 -24.92
CA GLU A 24 6.92 17.66 -25.76
C GLU A 24 8.18 18.04 -24.98
N ARG A 25 8.01 18.52 -23.73
CA ARG A 25 9.16 18.82 -22.87
C ARG A 25 9.93 17.56 -22.48
N ALA A 26 9.24 16.45 -22.24
CA ALA A 26 9.90 15.19 -21.93
C ALA A 26 10.71 14.67 -23.12
N GLU A 27 10.17 14.77 -24.33
CA GLU A 27 10.85 14.44 -25.58
C GLU A 27 12.08 15.32 -25.81
N ALA A 28 11.97 16.65 -25.64
CA ALA A 28 13.09 17.59 -25.75
C ALA A 28 14.22 17.32 -24.74
N LEU A 29 13.90 16.69 -23.61
CA LEU A 29 14.86 16.27 -22.58
C LEU A 29 15.39 14.84 -22.78
N GLY A 30 15.05 14.18 -23.89
CA GLY A 30 15.48 12.81 -24.21
C GLY A 30 14.86 11.76 -23.27
N LEU A 31 13.69 12.03 -22.69
CA LEU A 31 13.00 11.13 -21.77
C LEU A 31 12.04 10.22 -22.52
N THR A 32 12.11 8.91 -22.27
CA THR A 32 11.16 7.95 -22.86
C THR A 32 9.92 7.81 -21.99
N VAL A 33 8.74 7.94 -22.59
CA VAL A 33 7.47 7.68 -21.92
C VAL A 33 7.28 6.18 -21.73
N THR A 34 7.22 5.73 -20.48
CA THR A 34 6.99 4.32 -20.13
C THR A 34 5.54 4.02 -19.76
N ARG A 35 4.79 5.03 -19.30
CA ARG A 35 3.37 4.93 -18.96
C ARG A 35 2.67 6.27 -19.17
N ASN A 36 1.48 6.21 -19.76
CA ASN A 36 0.65 7.38 -20.02
C ASN A 36 -0.67 7.27 -19.23
N GLY A 37 -0.70 7.81 -18.01
CA GLY A 37 -1.87 7.81 -17.12
C GLY A 37 -2.77 9.02 -17.31
N ARG A 38 -3.93 9.02 -16.65
CA ARG A 38 -4.89 10.14 -16.69
C ARG A 38 -4.34 11.39 -16.02
N ASP A 39 -3.71 11.23 -14.86
CA ASP A 39 -3.21 12.25 -13.94
C ASP A 39 -1.69 12.13 -13.69
N TYR A 40 -1.01 11.27 -14.46
CA TYR A 40 0.43 11.07 -14.35
C TYR A 40 1.05 10.58 -15.66
N ILE A 41 2.35 10.81 -15.81
CA ILE A 41 3.20 10.16 -16.82
C ILE A 41 4.40 9.51 -16.13
N GLY A 42 4.74 8.29 -16.55
CA GLY A 42 5.98 7.60 -16.17
C GLY A 42 7.05 7.84 -17.22
N LEU A 43 8.22 8.31 -16.80
CA LEU A 43 9.35 8.66 -17.66
C LEU A 43 10.58 7.83 -17.29
N LEU A 44 11.37 7.49 -18.30
CA LEU A 44 12.68 6.86 -18.19
C LEU A 44 13.74 7.89 -18.61
N GLY A 45 14.68 8.18 -17.72
CA GLY A 45 15.82 9.04 -18.01
C GLY A 45 16.90 8.34 -18.85
N PRO A 46 17.80 9.11 -19.49
CA PRO A 46 18.97 8.55 -20.19
C PRO A 46 19.90 7.75 -19.27
N ASP A 47 19.86 8.04 -17.96
CA ASP A 47 20.57 7.32 -16.91
C ASP A 47 19.91 5.97 -16.53
N GLY A 48 18.87 5.56 -17.25
CA GLY A 48 18.11 4.34 -16.98
C GLY A 48 17.17 4.43 -15.78
N LYS A 49 17.10 5.59 -15.09
CA LYS A 49 16.25 5.73 -13.91
C LYS A 49 14.82 6.09 -14.30
N ARG A 50 13.87 5.39 -13.68
CA ARG A 50 12.43 5.64 -13.87
C ARG A 50 11.91 6.58 -12.81
N PHE A 51 11.10 7.54 -13.22
CA PHE A 51 10.38 8.42 -12.31
C PHE A 51 9.00 8.75 -12.85
N ARG A 52 8.16 9.33 -12.00
CA ARG A 52 6.77 9.66 -12.33
C ARG A 52 6.49 11.12 -12.03
N ILE A 53 5.83 11.79 -12.97
CA ILE A 53 5.34 13.15 -12.87
C ILE A 53 3.82 13.10 -12.72
N ARG A 54 3.27 13.80 -11.73
CA ARG A 54 1.82 13.90 -11.51
C ARG A 54 1.34 15.29 -11.90
N PHE A 55 0.13 15.39 -12.44
CA PHE A 55 -0.45 16.64 -12.93
C PHE A 55 -1.99 16.62 -12.87
N ALA A 56 -2.58 17.81 -12.91
CA ALA A 56 -4.03 18.02 -12.94
C ALA A 56 -4.39 19.07 -14.01
N PHE A 57 -4.05 18.80 -15.28
CA PHE A 57 -4.17 19.78 -16.38
C PHE A 57 -5.61 20.06 -16.87
N ALA A 58 -6.59 19.24 -16.50
CA ALA A 58 -7.99 19.50 -16.83
C ALA A 58 -8.71 19.99 -15.58
N GLY A 59 -9.42 21.12 -15.68
CA GLY A 59 -10.26 21.72 -14.64
C GLY A 59 -11.46 20.88 -14.20
N GLY A 60 -11.33 19.56 -14.15
CA GLY A 60 -12.24 18.70 -13.42
C GLY A 60 -11.83 18.70 -11.97
N ALA A 61 -12.71 19.20 -11.11
CA ALA A 61 -12.79 18.74 -9.73
C ALA A 61 -12.55 17.22 -9.69
N PHE A 62 -11.84 16.74 -8.68
CA PHE A 62 -11.77 15.32 -8.35
C PHE A 62 -13.16 14.71 -8.60
N PRO A 63 -13.31 13.62 -9.38
CA PRO A 63 -14.63 13.05 -9.57
C PRO A 63 -15.14 12.63 -8.19
N THR A 64 -16.10 13.39 -7.68
CA THR A 64 -16.89 13.05 -6.50
C THR A 64 -17.48 11.70 -6.82
N ARG A 65 -17.04 10.71 -6.05
CA ARG A 65 -17.40 9.31 -6.22
C ARG A 65 -18.93 9.20 -6.06
N PRO A 66 -19.64 8.46 -6.92
CA PRO A 66 -21.03 8.15 -6.63
C PRO A 66 -21.07 7.34 -5.32
N GLU A 67 -21.75 7.89 -4.32
CA GLU A 67 -22.03 7.24 -3.05
C GLU A 67 -22.85 5.99 -3.32
N CYS A 68 -22.23 4.84 -3.07
CA CYS A 68 -22.99 3.62 -2.81
C CYS A 68 -22.86 3.39 -1.31
N SER A 69 -23.76 4.04 -0.57
CA SER A 69 -23.93 3.89 0.86
C SER A 69 -24.61 2.54 1.12
N ILE A 70 -23.89 1.61 1.74
CA ILE A 70 -24.53 0.69 2.68
C ILE A 70 -24.23 1.29 4.04
N ASP A 71 -25.30 1.79 4.64
CA ASP A 71 -25.33 2.49 5.91
C ASP A 71 -24.89 1.53 7.02
N THR A 72 -23.81 1.88 7.72
CA THR A 72 -23.40 1.20 8.95
C THR A 72 -22.93 2.25 9.94
N GLY A 73 -23.78 3.25 10.23
CA GLY A 73 -23.81 4.03 11.48
C GLY A 73 -22.52 4.75 11.96
N ALA A 74 -21.41 4.65 11.25
CA ALA A 74 -20.13 5.26 11.58
C ALA A 74 -19.76 6.22 10.45
N VAL A 75 -19.71 7.51 10.78
CA VAL A 75 -19.28 8.57 9.87
C VAL A 75 -17.90 8.18 9.30
N PRO A 76 -17.74 8.01 7.98
CA PRO A 76 -16.46 7.63 7.42
C PRO A 76 -15.50 8.81 7.58
N VAL A 77 -14.55 8.69 8.52
CA VAL A 77 -13.46 9.65 8.66
C VAL A 77 -12.64 9.61 7.36
N ILE A 78 -12.79 10.63 6.51
CA ILE A 78 -12.05 10.75 5.26
C ILE A 78 -10.60 11.09 5.59
N ARG A 79 -9.77 10.06 5.77
CA ARG A 79 -8.33 10.19 6.02
C ARG A 79 -7.59 10.34 4.70
N SER A 80 -7.41 11.60 4.26
CA SER A 80 -6.92 11.94 2.92
C SER A 80 -5.40 11.86 2.74
N ARG A 81 -4.62 11.76 3.82
CA ARG A 81 -3.15 11.69 3.79
C ARG A 81 -2.66 10.63 4.77
N GLY A 82 -2.21 9.50 4.26
CA GLY A 82 -1.68 8.42 5.10
C GLY A 82 -1.62 7.08 4.38
N TYR A 83 -1.11 6.08 5.10
CA TYR A 83 -0.94 4.72 4.63
C TYR A 83 -1.65 3.76 5.56
N TRP A 84 -2.35 2.79 4.96
CA TRP A 84 -2.85 1.62 5.65
C TRP A 84 -1.75 0.58 5.69
N ILE A 85 -1.44 0.10 6.89
CA ILE A 85 -0.60 -1.08 7.11
C ILE A 85 -1.53 -2.26 7.35
N TYR A 86 -1.30 -3.35 6.63
CA TYR A 86 -2.14 -4.53 6.67
C TYR A 86 -1.30 -5.79 6.76
N ALA A 87 -1.89 -6.83 7.32
CA ALA A 87 -1.38 -8.19 7.26
C ALA A 87 -2.25 -9.02 6.32
N LEU A 88 -1.61 -9.87 5.54
CA LEU A 88 -2.20 -11.12 5.07
C LEU A 88 -1.66 -12.25 5.93
N THR A 89 -2.52 -13.13 6.42
CA THR A 89 -2.15 -14.26 7.28
C THR A 89 -2.79 -15.53 6.79
N ALA A 90 -2.08 -16.64 6.95
CA ALA A 90 -2.60 -17.98 6.71
C ALA A 90 -2.16 -18.90 7.85
N HIS A 91 -3.03 -19.82 8.26
CA HIS A 91 -2.77 -20.81 9.30
C HIS A 91 -2.99 -22.20 8.71
N SER A 92 -2.08 -23.14 8.98
CA SER A 92 -2.25 -24.54 8.60
C SER A 92 -3.49 -25.12 9.27
N ARG A 93 -4.05 -26.19 8.69
CA ARG A 93 -5.27 -26.83 9.20
C ARG A 93 -5.18 -27.28 10.67
N ASN A 94 -3.99 -27.71 11.10
CA ASN A 94 -3.73 -28.12 12.48
C ASN A 94 -3.31 -26.95 13.40
N GLY A 95 -3.19 -25.72 12.87
CA GLY A 95 -2.81 -24.52 13.61
C GLY A 95 -1.33 -24.46 14.02
N GLU A 96 -0.54 -25.48 13.71
CA GLU A 96 0.88 -25.56 14.12
C GLU A 96 1.77 -24.59 13.34
N ARG A 97 1.40 -24.30 12.09
CA ARG A 97 2.17 -23.42 11.21
C ARG A 97 1.33 -22.23 10.80
N LYS A 98 2.00 -21.09 10.69
CA LYS A 98 1.37 -19.84 10.29
C LYS A 98 2.35 -18.99 9.53
N ALA A 99 1.86 -18.33 8.49
CA ALA A 99 2.64 -17.45 7.65
C ALA A 99 1.95 -16.11 7.46
N CYS A 100 2.75 -15.07 7.24
CA CYS A 100 2.25 -13.72 7.03
C CYS A 100 2.94 -13.01 5.87
N TYR A 101 2.25 -11.97 5.38
CA TYR A 101 2.78 -10.90 4.56
C TYR A 101 2.33 -9.59 5.16
N ILE A 102 3.27 -8.69 5.44
CA ILE A 102 2.95 -7.33 5.89
C ILE A 102 3.15 -6.40 4.70
N GLY A 103 2.20 -5.49 4.50
CA GLY A 103 2.28 -4.51 3.43
C GLY A 103 1.66 -3.18 3.81
N GLN A 104 1.98 -2.18 3.01
CA GLN A 104 1.42 -0.84 3.11
C GLN A 104 0.71 -0.42 1.82
N THR A 105 -0.32 0.41 1.93
CA THR A 105 -1.03 0.96 0.76
C THR A 105 -1.82 2.22 1.10
N VAL A 106 -2.01 3.09 0.10
CA VAL A 106 -2.98 4.20 0.17
C VAL A 106 -4.38 3.79 -0.31
N ASN A 107 -4.51 2.59 -0.87
CA ASN A 107 -5.77 2.07 -1.42
C ASN A 107 -5.89 0.56 -1.18
N LEU A 108 -6.57 0.20 -0.09
CA LEU A 108 -6.82 -1.18 0.34
C LEU A 108 -7.52 -2.01 -0.74
N LYS A 109 -8.66 -1.51 -1.26
CA LYS A 109 -9.47 -2.21 -2.28
C LYS A 109 -8.64 -2.59 -3.50
N ARG A 110 -7.84 -1.65 -4.02
CA ARG A 110 -6.95 -1.92 -5.16
C ARG A 110 -5.88 -2.93 -4.78
N ARG A 111 -5.23 -2.77 -3.62
CA ARG A 111 -4.09 -3.59 -3.23
C ARG A 111 -4.48 -5.04 -2.95
N PHE A 112 -5.60 -5.27 -2.26
CA PHE A 112 -6.15 -6.61 -2.03
C PHE A 112 -6.53 -7.30 -3.33
N ARG A 113 -7.13 -6.56 -4.28
CA ARG A 113 -7.39 -7.08 -5.62
C ARG A 113 -6.11 -7.43 -6.38
N GLU A 114 -5.06 -6.62 -6.25
CA GLU A 114 -3.76 -6.91 -6.86
C GLU A 114 -3.16 -8.20 -6.29
N HIS A 115 -3.21 -8.37 -4.96
CA HIS A 115 -2.75 -9.59 -4.30
C HIS A 115 -3.49 -10.84 -4.77
N LEU A 116 -4.83 -10.75 -4.92
CA LEU A 116 -5.65 -11.89 -5.36
C LEU A 116 -5.53 -12.18 -6.86
N ARG A 117 -5.34 -11.16 -7.71
CA ARG A 117 -5.46 -11.32 -9.18
C ARG A 117 -4.14 -11.24 -9.93
N ARG A 118 -3.06 -10.76 -9.30
CA ARG A 118 -1.77 -10.55 -9.97
C ARG A 118 -0.68 -11.34 -9.27
N HIS A 119 -0.73 -12.64 -9.46
CA HIS A 119 0.35 -13.54 -9.06
C HIS A 119 1.58 -13.29 -9.93
N ARG A 120 2.63 -12.76 -9.32
CA ARG A 120 3.93 -12.56 -9.96
C ARG A 120 4.99 -13.28 -9.13
N PRO A 121 5.64 -14.31 -9.67
CA PRO A 121 6.69 -15.03 -8.96
C PRO A 121 7.76 -14.08 -8.41
N GLY A 122 8.19 -14.32 -7.17
CA GLY A 122 9.23 -13.53 -6.49
C GLY A 122 8.83 -12.10 -6.09
N HIS A 123 7.55 -11.73 -6.19
CA HIS A 123 7.09 -10.38 -5.86
C HIS A 123 5.96 -10.38 -4.82
N ALA A 124 6.01 -9.38 -3.92
CA ALA A 124 4.96 -9.08 -2.95
C ALA A 124 4.56 -10.32 -2.13
N SER A 125 3.27 -10.64 -2.05
CA SER A 125 2.75 -11.76 -1.26
C SER A 125 2.78 -13.10 -1.99
N PHE A 126 3.43 -13.21 -3.17
CA PHE A 126 3.41 -14.44 -3.97
C PHE A 126 3.80 -15.68 -3.15
N ALA A 127 4.92 -15.61 -2.43
CA ALA A 127 5.41 -16.72 -1.62
C ALA A 127 4.46 -17.12 -0.47
N LEU A 128 3.68 -16.16 0.06
CA LEU A 128 2.62 -16.47 1.03
C LEU A 128 1.49 -17.28 0.39
N PHE A 129 1.10 -16.97 -0.85
CA PHE A 129 0.08 -17.76 -1.56
C PHE A 129 0.58 -19.16 -1.90
N GLU A 130 1.83 -19.32 -2.34
CA GLU A 130 2.45 -20.63 -2.53
C GLU A 130 2.54 -21.44 -1.24
N TRP A 131 2.83 -20.77 -0.12
CA TRP A 131 2.75 -21.38 1.21
C TRP A 131 1.32 -21.82 1.54
N ALA A 132 0.34 -20.95 1.35
CA ALA A 132 -1.06 -21.22 1.68
C ALA A 132 -1.64 -22.38 0.86
N VAL A 133 -1.29 -22.49 -0.42
CA VAL A 133 -1.68 -23.63 -1.27
C VAL A 133 -1.13 -24.95 -0.72
N ARG A 134 0.16 -24.98 -0.34
CA ARG A 134 0.80 -26.18 0.22
C ARG A 134 0.17 -26.61 1.56
N GLU A 135 -0.14 -25.65 2.41
CA GLU A 135 -0.75 -25.90 3.72
C GLU A 135 -2.28 -26.06 3.67
N GLN A 136 -2.89 -25.96 2.48
CA GLN A 136 -4.34 -25.92 2.27
C GLN A 136 -5.03 -24.88 3.17
N ALA A 137 -4.39 -23.72 3.31
CA ALA A 137 -4.78 -22.65 4.20
C ALA A 137 -5.46 -21.50 3.44
N GLU A 138 -6.45 -20.89 4.07
CA GLU A 138 -7.06 -19.66 3.56
C GLU A 138 -6.19 -18.44 3.89
N VAL A 139 -5.96 -17.58 2.90
CA VAL A 139 -5.34 -16.28 3.12
C VAL A 139 -6.40 -15.28 3.56
N ARG A 140 -6.22 -14.74 4.77
CA ARG A 140 -7.09 -13.75 5.38
C ARG A 140 -6.36 -12.42 5.50
N ALA A 141 -7.09 -11.30 5.48
CA ALA A 141 -6.52 -9.97 5.58
C ALA A 141 -7.06 -9.22 6.81
N THR A 142 -6.16 -8.47 7.45
CA THR A 142 -6.46 -7.59 8.58
C THR A 142 -5.79 -6.25 8.35
N VAL A 143 -6.50 -5.15 8.58
CA VAL A 143 -5.90 -3.81 8.56
C VAL A 143 -5.36 -3.54 9.97
N LEU A 144 -4.04 -3.48 10.10
CA LEU A 144 -3.36 -3.39 11.39
C LEU A 144 -3.37 -1.95 11.90
N SER A 145 -2.91 -1.02 11.06
CA SER A 145 -2.84 0.38 11.46
C SER A 145 -3.09 1.33 10.31
N TRP A 146 -3.62 2.50 10.65
CA TRP A 146 -3.55 3.67 9.79
C TRP A 146 -2.42 4.59 10.29
N VAL A 147 -1.58 5.05 9.37
CA VAL A 147 -0.42 5.89 9.68
C VAL A 147 -0.53 7.19 8.91
N ASP A 148 -0.60 8.31 9.62
CA ASP A 148 -0.44 9.64 9.02
C ASP A 148 1.02 9.87 8.61
N GLY A 149 1.23 10.42 7.40
CA GLY A 149 2.55 10.80 6.91
C GLY A 149 2.95 10.19 5.57
N ASP A 150 4.26 10.16 5.34
CA ASP A 150 4.88 9.72 4.09
C ASP A 150 5.19 8.21 4.07
N GLN A 151 5.59 7.74 2.88
CA GLN A 151 5.95 6.33 2.67
C GLN A 151 7.10 5.87 3.56
N SER A 152 8.09 6.72 3.82
CA SER A 152 9.24 6.36 4.64
C SER A 152 8.84 6.06 6.08
N TYR A 153 7.87 6.81 6.61
CA TYR A 153 7.30 6.56 7.93
C TYR A 153 6.42 5.31 7.95
N ALA A 154 5.57 5.12 6.95
CA ALA A 154 4.78 3.91 6.79
C ALA A 154 5.65 2.64 6.67
N SER A 155 6.82 2.73 6.02
CA SER A 155 7.82 1.64 5.98
C SER A 155 8.39 1.27 7.36
N ARG A 156 8.44 2.21 8.32
CA ARG A 156 8.82 1.88 9.71
C ARG A 156 7.75 1.03 10.38
N PHE A 157 6.47 1.34 10.16
CA PHE A 157 5.37 0.54 10.66
C PHE A 157 5.28 -0.83 9.98
N GLU A 158 5.57 -0.92 8.68
CA GLU A 158 5.70 -2.20 7.97
C GLU A 158 6.77 -3.09 8.61
N GLY A 159 7.95 -2.54 8.91
CA GLY A 159 9.02 -3.24 9.65
C GLY A 159 8.64 -3.61 11.07
N TYR A 160 7.97 -2.71 11.79
CA TYR A 160 7.47 -2.92 13.15
C TYR A 160 6.50 -4.10 13.21
N TRP A 161 5.48 -4.10 12.37
CA TRP A 161 4.47 -5.16 12.34
C TRP A 161 5.05 -6.50 11.87
N LEU A 162 6.02 -6.48 10.95
CA LEU A 162 6.74 -7.69 10.56
C LEU A 162 7.52 -8.28 11.74
N ARG A 163 8.23 -7.45 12.51
CA ARG A 163 8.94 -7.90 13.72
C ARG A 163 7.97 -8.58 14.69
N LEU A 164 6.84 -7.94 15.01
CA LEU A 164 5.85 -8.52 15.92
C LEU A 164 5.29 -9.85 15.43
N ALA A 165 5.01 -9.97 14.12
CA ALA A 165 4.52 -11.21 13.54
C ALA A 165 5.57 -12.33 13.63
N VAL A 166 6.83 -12.05 13.30
CA VAL A 166 7.91 -13.04 13.40
C VAL A 166 8.15 -13.46 14.86
N GLU A 167 8.17 -12.52 15.80
CA GLU A 167 8.27 -12.81 17.25
C GLU A 167 7.09 -13.65 17.76
N ALA A 168 5.90 -13.50 17.15
CA ALA A 168 4.75 -14.33 17.44
C ALA A 168 4.79 -15.71 16.77
N GLY A 169 5.83 -16.01 15.97
CA GLY A 169 6.02 -17.30 15.31
C GLY A 169 5.43 -17.41 13.91
N PHE A 170 5.16 -16.28 13.23
CA PHE A 170 4.80 -16.32 11.82
C PHE A 170 6.04 -16.51 10.94
N GLU A 171 5.96 -17.46 10.02
CA GLU A 171 6.84 -17.51 8.86
C GLU A 171 6.56 -16.27 7.99
N ALA A 172 7.61 -15.66 7.44
CA ALA A 172 7.48 -14.53 6.50
C ALA A 172 8.16 -14.90 5.16
N PRO A 173 7.50 -15.71 4.32
CA PRO A 173 8.08 -16.22 3.07
C PRO A 173 8.53 -15.07 2.16
N ASP A 174 9.78 -15.12 1.70
CA ASP A 174 10.39 -14.09 0.84
C ASP A 174 10.45 -12.67 1.45
N ALA A 175 10.38 -12.52 2.78
CA ALA A 175 10.48 -11.20 3.42
C ALA A 175 11.79 -10.45 3.08
N HIS A 176 12.86 -11.18 2.79
CA HIS A 176 14.13 -10.61 2.33
C HIS A 176 14.02 -9.86 0.99
N ASN A 177 12.99 -10.16 0.17
CA ASN A 177 12.71 -9.50 -1.10
C ASN A 177 11.79 -8.26 -0.96
N TRP A 178 11.27 -7.98 0.24
CA TRP A 178 10.34 -6.87 0.48
C TRP A 178 11.05 -5.52 0.68
N GLY A 179 12.38 -5.51 0.59
CA GLY A 179 13.25 -4.35 0.80
C GLY A 179 13.92 -4.38 2.17
N ARG A 180 14.99 -3.59 2.36
CA ARG A 180 15.60 -3.39 3.69
C ARG A 180 14.67 -2.52 4.52
N LEU A 181 13.75 -3.15 5.24
CA LEU A 181 12.90 -2.46 6.19
C LEU A 181 13.79 -1.83 7.27
N PRO A 182 13.51 -0.56 7.65
CA PRO A 182 14.28 0.10 8.71
C PRO A 182 14.13 -0.67 10.03
N GLN A 183 15.11 -0.54 10.92
CA GLN A 183 14.99 -1.13 12.26
C GLN A 183 13.76 -0.53 12.96
N PRO A 184 12.89 -1.38 13.53
CA PRO A 184 11.63 -0.93 14.09
C PRO A 184 11.85 -0.25 15.43
N GLU A 185 11.51 1.03 15.52
CA GLU A 185 11.23 1.70 16.79
C GLU A 185 9.84 1.30 17.28
N ASN A 186 9.61 1.24 18.59
CA ASN A 186 8.28 1.01 19.16
C ASN A 186 7.45 2.29 19.02
N PRO A 187 6.47 2.37 18.09
CA PRO A 187 5.72 3.58 17.88
C PRO A 187 4.70 3.77 19.01
N THR A 188 4.52 5.01 19.44
CA THR A 188 3.51 5.36 20.45
C THR A 188 2.11 4.92 20.00
N GLY A 189 1.34 4.35 20.92
CA GLY A 189 -0.03 3.89 20.65
C GLY A 189 -0.13 2.55 19.90
N GLN A 190 0.99 1.84 19.72
CA GLN A 190 1.01 0.51 19.12
C GLN A 190 1.31 -0.58 20.17
N PRO A 191 0.85 -1.84 19.95
CA PRO A 191 1.01 -2.91 20.92
C PRO A 191 2.42 -3.48 20.94
N ASN A 192 3.01 -3.70 22.10
CA ASN A 192 4.38 -4.23 22.22
C ASN A 192 4.56 -5.70 21.80
N ARG A 193 3.46 -6.41 21.50
CA ARG A 193 3.41 -7.81 21.05
C ARG A 193 2.34 -7.94 19.97
N TRP A 194 2.42 -9.00 19.17
CA TRP A 194 1.38 -9.33 18.20
C TRP A 194 0.01 -9.51 18.91
N PRO A 195 -0.99 -8.67 18.59
CA PRO A 195 -2.31 -8.71 19.22
C PRO A 195 -3.15 -9.81 18.57
N ALA A 196 -2.88 -11.07 18.96
CA ALA A 196 -3.40 -12.25 18.27
C ALA A 196 -4.93 -12.32 18.25
N MET A 197 -5.59 -11.97 19.35
CA MET A 197 -7.05 -12.03 19.46
C MET A 197 -7.72 -10.96 18.60
N GLU A 198 -7.21 -9.74 18.64
CA GLU A 198 -7.71 -8.59 17.88
C GLU A 198 -7.50 -8.79 16.39
N VAL A 199 -6.32 -9.31 16.00
CA VAL A 199 -6.04 -9.64 14.60
C VAL A 199 -6.97 -10.73 14.11
N PHE A 200 -7.17 -11.79 14.89
CA PHE A 200 -8.06 -12.89 14.53
C PHE A 200 -9.51 -12.40 14.37
N ALA A 201 -10.02 -11.64 15.33
CA ALA A 201 -11.38 -11.11 15.33
C ALA A 201 -11.65 -10.17 14.14
N ALA A 202 -10.67 -9.36 13.74
CA ALA A 202 -10.77 -8.44 12.60
C ALA A 202 -10.37 -9.08 11.25
N SER A 203 -9.94 -10.34 11.25
CA SER A 203 -9.44 -11.01 10.05
C SER A 203 -10.57 -11.52 9.16
N LEU A 204 -10.57 -11.12 7.89
CA LEU A 204 -11.57 -11.54 6.91
C LEU A 204 -10.92 -12.29 5.75
N PRO A 205 -11.57 -13.32 5.16
CA PRO A 205 -11.09 -13.97 3.95
C PRO A 205 -10.78 -12.96 2.85
N LEU A 206 -9.59 -13.03 2.27
CA LEU A 206 -9.18 -12.06 1.25
C LEU A 206 -10.09 -12.10 0.02
N LEU A 207 -10.56 -13.29 -0.35
CA LEU A 207 -11.51 -13.49 -1.44
C LEU A 207 -12.82 -12.72 -1.18
N GLU A 208 -13.41 -12.90 0.01
CA GLU A 208 -14.65 -12.24 0.41
C GLU A 208 -14.52 -10.71 0.40
N LEU A 209 -13.40 -10.18 0.91
CA LEU A 209 -13.12 -8.74 0.88
C LEU A 209 -13.11 -8.17 -0.54
N VAL A 210 -12.49 -8.90 -1.48
CA VAL A 210 -12.35 -8.44 -2.86
C VAL A 210 -13.65 -8.54 -3.63
N GLU A 211 -14.39 -9.64 -3.46
CA GLU A 211 -15.64 -9.90 -4.18
C GLU A 211 -16.78 -9.03 -3.68
N ARG A 212 -16.93 -8.89 -2.36
CA ARG A 212 -17.98 -8.06 -1.74
C ARG A 212 -17.59 -6.59 -1.62
N GLY A 213 -16.34 -6.24 -1.95
CA GLY A 213 -15.85 -4.87 -1.90
C GLY A 213 -15.80 -4.28 -0.49
N ILE A 214 -15.70 -5.12 0.53
CA ILE A 214 -15.62 -4.74 1.95
C ILE A 214 -14.28 -4.04 2.19
N THR A 215 -14.30 -2.99 3.01
CA THR A 215 -13.08 -2.31 3.47
C THR A 215 -12.95 -2.55 4.97
N PRO A 216 -11.98 -3.36 5.43
CA PRO A 216 -11.80 -3.58 6.85
C PRO A 216 -11.38 -2.28 7.55
N VAL A 217 -11.72 -2.18 8.83
CA VAL A 217 -11.33 -1.09 9.71
C VAL A 217 -9.98 -1.43 10.35
N GLU A 218 -9.16 -0.42 10.59
CA GLU A 218 -7.88 -0.57 11.28
C GLU A 218 -8.05 -0.88 12.77
N LEU A 219 -7.12 -1.65 13.32
CA LEU A 219 -7.04 -1.90 14.75
C LEU A 219 -6.43 -0.72 15.52
N PHE A 220 -5.43 -0.05 14.94
CA PHE A 220 -4.68 1.01 15.59
C PHE A 220 -4.54 2.26 14.70
N VAL A 221 -4.44 3.43 15.32
CA VAL A 221 -4.24 4.71 14.63
C VAL A 221 -2.93 5.31 15.10
N ALA A 222 -2.07 5.69 14.16
CA ALA A 222 -0.81 6.38 14.43
C ALA A 222 -0.80 7.75 13.73
N SER A 223 -0.65 8.80 14.54
CA SER A 223 -0.56 10.18 14.07
C SER A 223 0.84 10.73 14.38
N ARG A 224 1.41 11.51 13.45
CA ARG A 224 2.69 12.22 13.69
C ARG A 224 2.54 13.36 14.69
N THR A 225 1.34 13.88 14.85
CA THR A 225 1.00 14.93 15.82
C THR A 225 0.34 14.27 17.02
N PRO A 226 0.77 14.55 18.27
CA PRO A 226 -0.01 14.16 19.43
C PRO A 226 -1.41 14.78 19.32
N LEU A 227 -2.43 13.96 19.56
CA LEU A 227 -3.82 14.42 19.72
C LEU A 227 -3.94 15.25 21.00
#